data_AF-A0A0M9AFV8-F1
#
_entry.id   AF-A0A0M9AFV8-F1
#
_cell.length_a   1.000
_cell.length_b   1.000
_cell.length_c   1.000
_cell.angle_alpha   90.00
_cell.angle_beta   90.00
_cell.angle_gamma   90.00
#
_symmetry.space_group_name_H-M   'P 1'
#
loop_
_entity.id
_entity.type
_entity.pdbx_description
1 polymer ?
#
loop_
_entity_poly.entity_id
_entity_poly.type
_entity_poly.pdbx_seq_one_letter_code
_entity_poly.pdbx_strand_id
1 'polypeptide(L)'
;MPRPPLEGITAWSLLKEARERIYTLPPDFPGFQAKLAFYWQGVWYWGEVEVQGFSPKAKLTEDVKPLAERELASILGHRRPIPFEQGEGRWPMRGLEDGPLGVRIALEDPFHSHLWVREGRLSLIQRRLEEGELRLHLLSWKETHDERLLPHRFVLVQKNARGEIHRVEIYRDEYTRVGPYWLPRERQVEVEGERLGSLMIRLEELEVRK
;
A
#
# COMPACT_ATOMS: atom_id res chain seq x y z
N MET A 1 -11.71 -27.52 -0.98
CA MET A 1 -11.38 -28.10 -2.30
C MET A 1 -9.86 -28.12 -2.44
N PRO A 2 -9.26 -29.19 -3.00
CA PRO A 2 -7.84 -29.19 -3.33
C PRO A 2 -7.54 -28.06 -4.33
N ARG A 3 -6.42 -27.37 -4.13
CA ARG A 3 -5.97 -26.27 -5.00
C ARG A 3 -5.56 -26.88 -6.35
N PRO A 4 -5.96 -26.30 -7.50
CA PRO A 4 -5.57 -26.84 -8.80
C PRO A 4 -4.03 -26.84 -8.95
N PRO A 5 -3.45 -27.82 -9.65
CA PRO A 5 -2.01 -27.87 -9.89
C PRO A 5 -1.55 -26.63 -10.67
N LEU A 6 -0.32 -26.16 -10.41
CA LEU A 6 0.29 -24.99 -11.05
C LEU A 6 0.72 -25.24 -12.51
N GLU A 7 0.24 -26.30 -13.15
CA GLU A 7 0.63 -26.68 -14.51
C GLU A 7 0.23 -25.59 -15.51
N GLY A 8 1.21 -25.10 -16.28
CA GLY A 8 1.01 -24.05 -17.29
C GLY A 8 0.95 -22.62 -16.75
N ILE A 9 0.93 -22.41 -15.43
CA ILE A 9 0.97 -21.07 -14.82
C ILE A 9 2.43 -20.63 -14.65
N THR A 10 2.76 -19.49 -15.23
CA THR A 10 4.08 -18.87 -15.02
C THR A 10 4.04 -17.94 -13.81
N ALA A 11 5.17 -17.79 -13.11
CA ALA A 11 5.31 -16.79 -12.04
C ALA A 11 4.96 -15.38 -12.50
N TRP A 12 5.35 -15.06 -13.74
CA TRP A 12 5.02 -13.80 -14.37
C TRP A 12 3.52 -13.59 -14.52
N SER A 13 2.79 -14.56 -15.10
CA SER A 13 1.34 -14.47 -15.27
C SER A 13 0.60 -14.42 -13.93
N LEU A 14 1.05 -15.20 -12.94
CA LEU A 14 0.43 -15.26 -11.62
C LEU A 14 0.57 -13.92 -10.88
N LEU A 15 1.76 -13.32 -10.92
CA LEU A 15 1.99 -12.03 -10.28
C LEU A 15 1.29 -10.90 -11.03
N LYS A 16 1.28 -10.93 -12.36
CA LYS A 16 0.56 -9.95 -13.19
C LYS A 16 -0.91 -9.90 -12.83
N GLU A 17 -1.59 -11.04 -12.80
CA GLU A 17 -3.01 -11.12 -12.47
C GLU A 17 -3.27 -10.55 -11.07
N ALA A 18 -2.46 -10.92 -10.08
CA ALA A 18 -2.60 -10.41 -8.72
C ALA A 18 -2.39 -8.88 -8.62
N ARG A 19 -1.47 -8.33 -9.43
CA ARG A 19 -1.18 -6.89 -9.49
C ARG A 19 -2.27 -6.10 -10.20
N GLU A 20 -2.80 -6.60 -11.30
CA GLU A 20 -3.83 -5.90 -12.09
C GLU A 20 -5.19 -5.88 -11.39
N ARG A 21 -5.43 -6.79 -10.44
CA ARG A 21 -6.59 -6.71 -9.56
C ARG A 21 -6.51 -5.59 -8.53
N ILE A 22 -5.35 -4.97 -8.30
CA ILE A 22 -5.24 -3.84 -7.37
C ILE A 22 -5.78 -2.58 -8.06
N TYR A 23 -6.65 -1.86 -7.37
CA TYR A 23 -7.17 -0.60 -7.88
C TYR A 23 -6.06 0.46 -7.87
N THR A 24 -5.80 1.04 -9.05
CA THR A 24 -4.97 2.23 -9.25
C THR A 24 -5.82 3.40 -9.75
N LEU A 25 -5.36 4.62 -9.46
CA LEU A 25 -5.92 5.83 -10.07
C LEU A 25 -5.43 5.93 -11.52
N PRO A 26 -6.14 6.62 -12.42
CA PRO A 26 -5.69 6.73 -13.81
C PRO A 26 -4.47 7.66 -13.94
N PRO A 27 -3.69 7.55 -15.03
CA PRO A 27 -2.44 8.31 -15.20
C PRO A 27 -2.65 9.83 -15.19
N ASP A 28 -3.80 10.28 -15.68
CA ASP A 28 -4.25 11.67 -15.77
C ASP A 28 -5.07 12.11 -14.54
N PHE A 29 -4.99 11.38 -13.42
CA PHE A 29 -5.71 11.73 -12.20
C PHE A 29 -5.47 13.20 -11.83
N PRO A 30 -6.52 14.04 -11.76
CA PRO A 30 -6.35 15.48 -11.56
C PRO A 30 -5.94 15.84 -10.12
N GLY A 31 -6.15 14.92 -9.18
CA GLY A 31 -6.03 15.17 -7.74
C GLY A 31 -7.39 15.50 -7.10
N PHE A 32 -7.34 15.93 -5.85
CA PHE A 32 -8.52 16.24 -5.05
C PHE A 32 -8.20 17.30 -4.00
N GLN A 33 -9.23 17.86 -3.39
CA GLN A 33 -9.15 18.68 -2.18
C GLN A 33 -10.04 18.10 -1.10
N ALA A 34 -9.69 18.33 0.16
CA ALA A 34 -10.47 17.88 1.32
C ALA A 34 -10.14 18.69 2.57
N LYS A 35 -11.07 18.70 3.53
CA LYS A 35 -10.76 19.01 4.91
C LYS A 35 -9.95 17.86 5.52
N LEU A 36 -8.91 18.20 6.28
CA LEU A 36 -7.97 17.26 6.88
C LEU A 36 -8.07 17.35 8.41
N ALA A 37 -8.32 16.22 9.05
CA ALA A 37 -8.06 16.02 10.47
C ALA A 37 -6.91 15.02 10.62
N PHE A 38 -5.85 15.43 11.29
CA PHE A 38 -4.63 14.66 11.49
C PHE A 38 -4.38 14.45 12.98
N TYR A 39 -4.32 13.20 13.42
CA TYR A 39 -3.98 12.85 14.81
C TYR A 39 -2.53 12.42 14.90
N TRP A 40 -1.80 13.01 15.84
CA TRP A 40 -0.42 12.64 16.13
C TRP A 40 -0.08 12.94 17.59
N GLN A 41 0.58 11.99 18.26
CA GLN A 41 1.05 12.13 19.65
C GLN A 41 -0.01 12.63 20.65
N GLY A 42 -1.25 12.14 20.56
CA GLY A 42 -2.31 12.52 21.49
C GLY A 42 -3.08 13.79 21.10
N VAL A 43 -2.71 14.46 20.01
CA VAL A 43 -3.29 15.74 19.60
C VAL A 43 -3.89 15.63 18.20
N TRP A 44 -5.05 16.26 18.01
CA TRP A 44 -5.65 16.46 16.70
C TRP A 44 -5.25 17.83 16.14
N TYR A 45 -4.93 17.83 14.85
CA TYR A 45 -4.60 18.99 14.03
C TYR A 45 -5.58 19.05 12.88
N TRP A 46 -6.17 20.23 12.63
CA TRP A 46 -7.16 20.42 11.58
C TRP A 46 -6.66 21.40 10.54
N GLY A 47 -7.04 21.17 9.29
CA GLY A 47 -6.69 22.03 8.18
C GLY A 47 -7.29 21.52 6.88
N GLU A 48 -6.58 21.72 5.80
CA GLU A 48 -6.98 21.30 4.46
C GLU A 48 -5.84 20.55 3.79
N VAL A 49 -6.18 19.77 2.77
CA VAL A 49 -5.19 19.22 1.85
C VAL A 49 -5.61 19.45 0.41
N GLU A 50 -4.64 19.87 -0.40
CA GLU A 50 -4.76 19.91 -1.85
C GLU A 50 -3.79 18.89 -2.44
N VAL A 51 -4.33 17.98 -3.23
CA VAL A 51 -3.56 17.00 -3.99
C VAL A 51 -3.57 17.42 -5.44
N GLN A 52 -2.40 17.56 -6.04
CA GLN A 52 -2.24 17.75 -7.48
C GLN A 52 -1.68 16.46 -8.07
N GLY A 53 -2.51 15.75 -8.84
CA GLY A 53 -2.21 14.38 -9.26
C GLY A 53 -1.94 13.47 -8.07
N PHE A 54 -0.67 13.13 -7.83
CA PHE A 54 -0.22 12.25 -6.75
C PHE A 54 0.63 12.97 -5.70
N SER A 55 0.63 14.30 -5.71
CA SER A 55 1.46 15.14 -4.84
C SER A 55 0.57 15.90 -3.85
N PRO A 56 0.51 15.48 -2.57
CA PRO A 56 -0.27 16.17 -1.55
C PRO A 56 0.45 17.41 -1.02
N LYS A 57 -0.32 18.43 -0.67
CA LYS A 57 0.11 19.63 0.06
C LYS A 57 -0.87 19.92 1.19
N ALA A 58 -0.42 19.78 2.44
CA ALA A 58 -1.24 19.98 3.62
C ALA A 58 -1.10 21.42 4.15
N LYS A 59 -2.24 22.05 4.46
CA LYS A 59 -2.31 23.32 5.19
C LYS A 59 -2.48 23.01 6.68
N LEU A 60 -1.39 22.59 7.32
CA LEU A 60 -1.28 22.33 8.76
C LEU A 60 -0.13 23.15 9.35
N THR A 61 0.03 23.12 10.68
CA THR A 61 1.23 23.67 11.34
C THR A 61 2.51 22.97 10.85
N GLU A 62 3.60 23.71 10.73
CA GLU A 62 4.84 23.21 10.11
C GLU A 62 5.46 22.01 10.84
N ASP A 63 5.17 21.83 12.14
CA ASP A 63 5.67 20.70 12.93
C ASP A 63 5.07 19.34 12.51
N VAL A 64 3.83 19.32 12.00
CA VAL A 64 3.11 18.08 11.66
C VAL A 64 2.82 17.92 10.17
N LYS A 65 2.88 19.01 9.42
CA LYS A 65 2.64 19.03 7.97
C LYS A 65 3.51 18.03 7.20
N PRO A 66 4.85 17.93 7.39
CA PRO A 66 5.67 16.96 6.66
C PRO A 66 5.26 15.51 6.91
N LEU A 67 4.80 15.21 8.14
CA LEU A 67 4.35 13.87 8.50
C LEU A 67 3.02 13.53 7.82
N ALA A 68 2.05 14.45 7.84
CA ALA A 68 0.78 14.27 7.15
C ALA A 68 0.97 14.11 5.63
N GLU A 69 1.81 14.94 5.02
CA GLU A 69 2.14 14.86 3.58
C GLU A 69 2.83 13.54 3.23
N ARG A 70 3.76 13.06 4.06
CA ARG A 70 4.42 11.76 3.86
C ARG A 70 3.42 10.61 3.85
N GLU A 71 2.51 10.57 4.82
CA GLU A 71 1.51 9.49 4.89
C GLU A 71 0.53 9.56 3.72
N LEU A 72 0.07 10.75 3.33
CA LEU A 72 -0.76 10.93 2.13
C LEU A 72 -0.03 10.53 0.86
N ALA A 73 1.23 10.90 0.72
CA ALA A 73 2.08 10.53 -0.41
C ALA A 73 2.31 9.02 -0.47
N SER A 74 2.41 8.35 0.68
CA SER A 74 2.45 6.89 0.77
C SER A 74 1.17 6.27 0.20
N ILE A 75 -0.03 6.72 0.63
CA ILE A 75 -1.30 6.19 0.11
C ILE A 75 -1.39 6.37 -1.41
N LEU A 76 -1.06 7.57 -1.90
CA LEU A 76 -1.18 7.94 -3.30
C LEU A 76 -0.13 7.25 -4.17
N GLY A 77 1.10 7.12 -3.66
CA GLY A 77 2.21 6.46 -4.34
C GLY A 77 1.89 5.01 -4.68
N HIS A 78 1.27 4.27 -3.75
CA HIS A 78 0.83 2.90 -3.97
C HIS A 78 -0.35 2.75 -4.94
N ARG A 79 -0.97 3.87 -5.36
CA ARG A 79 -2.10 3.89 -6.29
C ARG A 79 -1.74 4.48 -7.65
N ARG A 80 -0.46 4.79 -7.88
CA ARG A 80 0.03 5.21 -9.19
C ARG A 80 -0.10 4.06 -10.21
N PRO A 81 -0.63 4.32 -11.41
CA PRO A 81 -0.76 3.30 -12.44
C PRO A 81 0.60 3.08 -13.10
N ILE A 82 1.34 2.08 -12.63
CA ILE A 82 2.57 1.64 -13.26
C ILE A 82 2.24 0.33 -13.99
N PRO A 83 2.38 0.25 -15.33
CA PRO A 83 2.21 -1.00 -16.06
C PRO A 83 3.09 -2.09 -15.46
N PHE A 84 2.56 -3.30 -15.33
CA PHE A 84 3.25 -4.39 -14.66
C PHE A 84 4.63 -4.65 -15.28
N GLU A 85 4.70 -4.64 -16.61
CA GLU A 85 5.89 -4.81 -17.45
C GLU A 85 6.97 -3.76 -17.16
N GLN A 86 6.59 -2.57 -16.73
CA GLN A 86 7.53 -1.48 -16.39
C GLN A 86 7.95 -1.51 -14.92
N GLY A 87 7.14 -2.15 -14.07
CA GLY A 87 7.39 -2.35 -12.65
C GLY A 87 8.07 -3.70 -12.37
N GLU A 88 7.37 -4.58 -11.67
CA GLU A 88 7.89 -5.89 -11.24
C GLU A 88 8.07 -6.87 -12.41
N GLY A 89 7.25 -6.76 -13.45
CA GLY A 89 7.26 -7.62 -14.63
C GLY A 89 8.52 -7.51 -15.50
N ARG A 90 9.35 -6.47 -15.29
CA ARG A 90 10.63 -6.31 -16.00
C ARG A 90 11.74 -7.21 -15.47
N TRP A 91 11.60 -7.69 -14.23
CA TRP A 91 12.63 -8.47 -13.57
C TRP A 91 12.42 -9.96 -13.84
N PRO A 92 13.51 -10.73 -14.06
CA PRO A 92 13.42 -12.18 -14.07
C PRO A 92 12.77 -12.71 -12.79
N MET A 93 11.89 -13.69 -12.93
CA MET A 93 11.17 -14.32 -11.82
C MET A 93 11.57 -15.78 -11.70
N ARG A 94 11.90 -16.21 -10.49
CA ARG A 94 12.26 -17.59 -10.18
C ARG A 94 11.30 -18.19 -9.18
N GLY A 95 11.08 -19.49 -9.35
CA GLY A 95 10.43 -20.35 -8.37
C GLY A 95 8.92 -20.13 -8.30
N LEU A 96 8.21 -21.24 -8.15
CA LEU A 96 6.85 -21.29 -7.66
C LEU A 96 6.86 -22.30 -6.53
N GLU A 97 6.89 -21.81 -5.29
CA GLU A 97 6.82 -22.66 -4.12
C GLU A 97 5.45 -22.44 -3.47
N ASP A 98 4.58 -23.45 -3.49
CA ASP A 98 3.29 -23.36 -2.81
C ASP A 98 3.45 -23.53 -1.29
N GLY A 99 2.58 -22.85 -0.54
CA GLY A 99 2.60 -22.88 0.92
C GLY A 99 1.39 -22.23 1.57
N PRO A 100 1.38 -22.13 2.91
CA PRO A 100 0.24 -21.59 3.67
C PRO A 100 -0.10 -20.13 3.34
N LEU A 101 0.91 -19.35 2.94
CA LEU A 101 0.76 -17.94 2.54
C LEU A 101 0.40 -17.78 1.06
N GLY A 102 0.29 -18.88 0.31
CA GLY A 102 0.15 -18.89 -1.14
C GLY A 102 1.43 -19.28 -1.87
N VAL A 103 1.44 -19.07 -3.17
CA VAL A 103 2.57 -19.37 -4.04
C VAL A 103 3.61 -18.25 -3.92
N ARG A 104 4.82 -18.61 -3.52
CA ARG A 104 5.97 -17.71 -3.44
C ARG A 104 6.62 -17.55 -4.80
N ILE A 105 6.93 -16.30 -5.13
CA ILE A 105 7.62 -15.86 -6.34
C ILE A 105 8.84 -15.04 -5.91
N ALA A 106 10.02 -15.36 -6.43
CA ALA A 106 11.24 -14.57 -6.20
C ALA A 106 11.56 -13.71 -7.42
N LEU A 107 11.93 -12.44 -7.21
CA LEU A 107 12.35 -11.52 -8.25
C LEU A 107 13.86 -11.30 -8.17
N GLU A 108 14.51 -11.25 -9.33
CA GLU A 108 15.90 -10.80 -9.48
C GLU A 108 15.98 -9.27 -9.56
N ASP A 109 15.34 -8.58 -8.62
CA ASP A 109 15.41 -7.12 -8.48
C ASP A 109 16.49 -6.71 -7.46
N PRO A 110 16.85 -5.42 -7.35
CA PRO A 110 17.86 -4.93 -6.42
C PRO A 110 17.53 -5.20 -4.93
N PHE A 111 16.28 -5.53 -4.62
CA PHE A 111 15.81 -5.78 -3.27
C PHE A 111 15.69 -7.27 -2.95
N HIS A 112 16.03 -8.15 -3.90
CA HIS A 112 15.79 -9.60 -3.81
C HIS A 112 14.36 -9.90 -3.34
N SER A 113 13.39 -9.24 -3.98
CA SER A 113 11.99 -9.25 -3.58
C SER A 113 11.42 -10.67 -3.62
N HIS A 114 10.63 -11.00 -2.60
CA HIS A 114 9.80 -12.19 -2.60
C HIS A 114 8.34 -11.78 -2.42
N LEU A 115 7.45 -12.32 -3.24
CA LEU A 115 6.04 -12.03 -3.21
C LEU A 115 5.25 -13.33 -3.06
N TRP A 116 4.17 -13.28 -2.30
CA TRP A 116 3.26 -14.40 -2.14
C TRP A 116 1.92 -14.03 -2.75
N VAL A 117 1.44 -14.91 -3.62
CA VAL A 117 0.13 -14.79 -4.26
C VAL A 117 -0.78 -15.90 -3.74
N ARG A 118 -1.93 -15.52 -3.21
CA ARG A 118 -2.97 -16.43 -2.74
C ARG A 118 -4.33 -15.97 -3.25
N GLU A 119 -5.09 -16.88 -3.85
CA GLU A 119 -6.46 -16.60 -4.32
C GLU A 119 -6.52 -15.39 -5.28
N GLY A 120 -5.49 -15.27 -6.13
CA GLY A 120 -5.31 -14.18 -7.09
C GLY A 120 -5.05 -12.81 -6.43
N ARG A 121 -4.54 -12.78 -5.19
CA ARG A 121 -4.22 -11.56 -4.45
C ARG A 121 -2.83 -11.65 -3.86
N LEU A 122 -2.16 -10.51 -3.68
CA LEU A 122 -0.95 -10.46 -2.88
C LEU A 122 -1.29 -10.70 -1.41
N SER A 123 -0.55 -11.59 -0.75
CA SER A 123 -0.67 -11.84 0.69
C SER A 123 0.54 -11.32 1.47
N LEU A 124 1.72 -11.36 0.86
CA LEU A 124 2.96 -10.90 1.46
C LEU A 124 3.91 -10.33 0.40
N ILE A 125 4.59 -9.25 0.75
CA ILE A 125 5.75 -8.73 0.02
C ILE A 125 6.93 -8.66 0.99
N GLN A 126 8.07 -9.21 0.62
CA GLN A 126 9.31 -9.13 1.37
C GLN A 126 10.39 -8.49 0.50
N ARG A 127 11.15 -7.56 1.07
CA ARG A 127 12.26 -6.87 0.41
C ARG A 127 13.46 -6.77 1.35
N ARG A 128 14.66 -6.93 0.80
CA ARG A 128 15.92 -6.66 1.48
C ARG A 128 16.39 -5.26 1.11
N LEU A 129 16.79 -4.52 2.13
CA LEU A 129 17.33 -3.16 2.06
C LEU A 129 18.73 -3.18 2.69
N GLU A 130 19.48 -2.10 2.55
CA GLU A 130 20.80 -1.97 3.19
C GLU A 130 20.67 -2.06 4.73
N GLU A 131 19.60 -1.47 5.27
CA GLU A 131 19.33 -1.39 6.71
C GLU A 131 18.72 -2.67 7.30
N GLY A 132 18.31 -3.62 6.44
CA GLY A 132 17.74 -4.90 6.87
C GLY A 132 16.66 -5.46 5.95
N GLU A 133 15.52 -5.86 6.51
CA GLU A 133 14.44 -6.51 5.76
C GLU A 133 13.07 -5.90 6.09
N LEU A 134 12.27 -5.70 5.06
CA LEU A 134 10.90 -5.22 5.14
C LEU A 134 9.94 -6.35 4.73
N ARG A 135 8.89 -6.57 5.52
CA ARG A 135 7.77 -7.48 5.18
C ARG A 135 6.44 -6.75 5.29
N LEU A 136 5.70 -6.71 4.20
CA LEU A 136 4.34 -6.17 4.13
C LEU A 136 3.34 -7.32 4.01
N HIS A 137 2.55 -7.52 5.05
CA HIS A 137 1.47 -8.51 5.11
C HIS A 137 0.16 -7.85 4.73
N LEU A 138 -0.49 -8.31 3.66
CA LEU A 138 -1.77 -7.78 3.16
C LEU A 138 -2.91 -8.65 3.70
N LEU A 139 -3.54 -8.19 4.79
CA LEU A 139 -4.46 -9.01 5.58
C LEU A 139 -5.90 -8.97 5.07
N SER A 140 -6.34 -7.82 4.57
CA SER A 140 -7.70 -7.67 4.04
C SER A 140 -7.77 -6.60 2.97
N TRP A 141 -8.81 -6.70 2.15
CA TRP A 141 -9.04 -5.86 0.98
C TRP A 141 -10.47 -5.33 1.01
N LYS A 142 -10.66 -4.10 0.54
CA LYS A 142 -11.97 -3.56 0.17
C LYS A 142 -12.15 -3.75 -1.33
N GLU A 143 -13.22 -4.41 -1.71
CA GLU A 143 -13.58 -4.58 -3.11
C GLU A 143 -14.29 -3.33 -3.63
N THR A 144 -13.91 -2.92 -4.83
CA THR A 144 -14.51 -1.79 -5.56
C THR A 144 -15.67 -2.27 -6.42
N HIS A 145 -16.43 -1.34 -7.00
CA HIS A 145 -17.59 -1.69 -7.83
C HIS A 145 -17.22 -2.41 -9.13
N ASP A 146 -15.96 -2.31 -9.55
CA ASP A 146 -15.37 -2.99 -10.71
C ASP A 146 -14.45 -4.16 -10.27
N GLU A 147 -14.71 -4.75 -9.11
CA GLU A 147 -14.06 -5.96 -8.58
C GLU A 147 -12.54 -5.83 -8.32
N ARG A 148 -11.98 -4.63 -8.49
CA ARG A 148 -10.61 -4.30 -8.10
C ARG A 148 -10.49 -4.11 -6.60
N LEU A 149 -9.28 -4.23 -6.10
CA LEU A 149 -8.98 -4.38 -4.68
C LEU A 149 -8.21 -3.17 -4.15
N LEU A 150 -8.68 -2.64 -3.03
CA LEU A 150 -7.99 -1.62 -2.25
C LEU A 150 -7.48 -2.23 -0.95
N PRO A 151 -6.18 -2.09 -0.58
CA PRO A 151 -5.68 -2.61 0.68
C PRO A 151 -6.45 -2.01 1.87
N HIS A 152 -7.10 -2.84 2.69
CA HIS A 152 -7.90 -2.35 3.82
C HIS A 152 -7.18 -2.48 5.16
N ARG A 153 -6.54 -3.63 5.42
CA ARG A 153 -5.69 -3.83 6.60
C ARG A 153 -4.40 -4.52 6.20
N PHE A 154 -3.29 -4.01 6.69
CA PHE A 154 -1.97 -4.56 6.38
C PHE A 154 -0.97 -4.24 7.50
N VAL A 155 0.07 -5.06 7.59
CA VAL A 155 1.11 -4.93 8.62
C VAL A 155 2.46 -4.83 7.94
N LEU A 156 3.22 -3.81 8.28
CA LEU A 156 4.59 -3.62 7.87
C LEU A 156 5.51 -4.01 9.02
N VAL A 157 6.36 -5.01 8.82
CA VAL A 157 7.37 -5.46 9.77
C VAL A 157 8.73 -5.08 9.23
N GLN A 158 9.51 -4.38 10.04
CA GLN A 158 10.88 -3.98 9.71
C GLN A 158 11.85 -4.70 10.64
N LYS A 159 12.81 -5.38 10.02
CA LYS A 159 13.91 -6.07 10.69
C LYS A 159 15.20 -5.32 10.42
N ASN A 160 16.05 -5.23 11.44
CA ASN A 160 17.39 -4.70 11.27
C ASN A 160 18.30 -5.70 10.53
N ALA A 161 19.54 -5.30 10.21
CA ALA A 161 20.52 -6.17 9.56
C ALA A 161 20.87 -7.46 10.35
N ARG A 162 20.59 -7.50 11.66
CA ARG A 162 20.76 -8.70 12.50
C ARG A 162 19.56 -9.66 12.42
N GLY A 163 18.49 -9.26 11.72
CA GLY A 163 17.25 -10.01 11.57
C GLY A 163 16.24 -9.80 12.70
N GLU A 164 16.52 -8.91 13.64
CA GLU A 164 15.66 -8.60 14.78
C GLU A 164 14.56 -7.63 14.35
N ILE A 165 13.31 -7.89 14.76
CA ILE A 165 12.19 -6.96 14.54
C ILE A 165 12.41 -5.75 15.43
N HIS A 166 12.48 -4.56 14.84
CA HIS A 166 12.66 -3.32 15.59
C HIS A 166 11.49 -2.34 15.40
N ARG A 167 10.63 -2.58 14.39
CA ARG A 167 9.44 -1.77 14.15
C ARG A 167 8.35 -2.57 13.45
N VAL A 168 7.12 -2.40 13.90
CA VAL A 168 5.90 -2.94 13.29
C VAL A 168 4.90 -1.80 13.15
N GLU A 169 4.31 -1.66 11.97
CA GLU A 169 3.29 -0.66 11.67
C GLU A 169 2.03 -1.36 11.17
N ILE A 170 0.91 -1.14 11.85
CA ILE A 170 -0.37 -1.78 11.57
C ILE A 170 -1.28 -0.72 10.95
N TYR A 171 -1.67 -0.93 9.70
CA TYR A 171 -2.46 0.01 8.93
C TYR A 171 -3.90 -0.46 8.81
N ARG A 172 -4.82 0.51 8.90
CA ARG A 172 -6.21 0.37 8.47
C ARG A 172 -6.58 1.58 7.61
N ASP A 173 -6.92 1.31 6.36
CA ASP A 173 -7.35 2.33 5.40
C ASP A 173 -8.84 2.18 5.07
N GLU A 174 -9.56 3.30 5.02
CA GLU A 174 -10.90 3.39 4.48
C GLU A 174 -10.93 4.26 3.23
N TYR A 175 -11.83 3.92 2.32
CA TYR A 175 -11.98 4.59 1.04
C TYR A 175 -13.43 4.95 0.78
N THR A 176 -13.63 6.07 0.10
CA THR A 176 -14.94 6.52 -0.39
C THR A 176 -14.89 6.77 -1.89
N ARG A 177 -16.02 6.65 -2.56
CA ARG A 177 -16.14 6.95 -3.98
C ARG A 177 -16.52 8.42 -4.16
N VAL A 178 -15.74 9.14 -4.96
CA VAL A 178 -15.99 10.55 -5.33
C VAL A 178 -15.90 10.66 -6.85
N GLY A 179 -17.05 10.87 -7.49
CA GLY A 179 -17.15 10.73 -8.95
C GLY A 179 -16.72 9.34 -9.42
N PRO A 180 -15.80 9.22 -10.40
CA PRO A 180 -15.31 7.94 -10.89
C PRO A 180 -14.19 7.34 -10.01
N TYR A 181 -13.66 8.09 -9.03
CA TYR A 181 -12.48 7.69 -8.27
C TYR A 181 -12.85 7.10 -6.91
N TRP A 182 -12.14 6.07 -6.50
CA TRP A 182 -12.05 5.73 -5.07
C TRP A 182 -10.94 6.58 -4.46
N LEU A 183 -11.19 7.31 -3.39
CA LEU A 183 -10.21 8.17 -2.72
C LEU A 183 -10.03 7.73 -1.25
N PRO A 184 -8.86 7.96 -0.64
CA PRO A 184 -8.68 7.71 0.78
C PRO A 184 -9.64 8.59 1.59
N ARG A 185 -10.26 8.01 2.61
CA ARG A 185 -11.14 8.70 3.57
C ARG A 185 -10.53 8.70 4.96
N GLU A 186 -9.98 7.57 5.38
CA GLU A 186 -9.31 7.43 6.67
C GLU A 186 -8.06 6.56 6.48
N ARG A 187 -6.99 6.90 7.20
CA ARG A 187 -5.88 5.99 7.48
C ARG A 187 -5.62 6.03 8.97
N GLN A 188 -5.55 4.86 9.59
CA GLN A 188 -5.05 4.68 10.94
C GLN A 188 -3.75 3.87 10.86
N VAL A 189 -2.75 4.29 11.64
CA VAL A 189 -1.48 3.59 11.79
C VAL A 189 -1.16 3.44 13.27
N GLU A 190 -1.04 2.21 13.73
CA GLU A 190 -0.48 1.90 15.05
C GLU A 190 0.97 1.45 14.87
N VAL A 191 1.88 2.02 15.67
CA VAL A 191 3.32 1.78 15.56
C VAL A 191 3.84 1.18 16.85
N GLU A 192 4.42 -0.01 16.72
CA GLU A 192 5.10 -0.76 17.77
C GLU A 192 6.60 -0.75 17.46
N GLY A 193 7.41 -0.14 18.32
CA GLY A 193 8.86 -0.02 18.12
C GLY A 193 9.53 0.41 19.41
N GLU A 194 10.48 1.36 19.36
CA GLU A 194 11.06 1.94 20.58
C GLU A 194 10.01 2.59 21.50
N ARG A 195 8.97 3.17 20.89
CA ARG A 195 7.82 3.77 21.59
C ARG A 195 6.54 3.42 20.85
N LEU A 196 5.47 3.24 21.63
CA LEU A 196 4.11 3.17 21.09
C LEU A 196 3.74 4.51 20.45
N GLY A 197 3.24 4.44 19.22
CA GLY A 197 2.77 5.60 18.48
C GLY A 197 1.47 5.28 17.76
N SER A 198 0.62 6.29 17.62
CA SER A 198 -0.59 6.20 16.81
C SER A 198 -0.70 7.45 15.93
N LEU A 199 -1.11 7.24 14.69
CA LEU A 199 -1.34 8.28 13.70
C LEU A 199 -2.71 8.04 13.05
N MET A 200 -3.44 9.12 12.80
CA MET A 200 -4.66 9.05 12.00
C MET A 200 -4.74 10.20 11.00
N ILE A 201 -5.18 9.90 9.79
CA ILE A 201 -5.64 10.87 8.80
C ILE A 201 -7.13 10.62 8.61
N ARG A 202 -7.93 11.69 8.64
CA ARG A 202 -9.32 11.70 8.18
C ARG A 202 -9.51 12.82 7.17
N LEU A 203 -10.14 12.47 6.06
CA LEU A 203 -10.46 13.36 4.96
C LEU A 203 -11.97 13.50 4.86
N GLU A 204 -12.43 14.74 4.94
CA GLU A 204 -13.84 15.12 4.87
C GLU A 204 -14.06 16.06 3.69
N GLU A 205 -15.29 16.13 3.19
CA GLU A 205 -15.64 17.03 2.08
C GLU A 205 -14.72 16.83 0.86
N LEU A 206 -14.42 15.57 0.53
CA LEU A 206 -13.58 15.20 -0.59
C LEU A 206 -14.20 15.66 -1.92
N GLU A 207 -13.45 16.47 -2.66
CA GLU A 207 -13.84 16.96 -3.98
C GLU A 207 -12.71 16.73 -4.98
N VAL A 208 -13.06 16.18 -6.14
CA VAL A 208 -12.11 15.97 -7.25
C VAL A 208 -11.81 17.31 -7.89
N ARG A 209 -10.53 17.56 -8.20
CA ARG A 209 -10.13 18.77 -8.92
C ARG A 209 -10.65 18.72 -10.36
N LYS A 210 -11.15 19.87 -10.82
CA LYS A 210 -11.54 20.07 -12.22
C LYS A 210 -10.31 20.31 -13.09
#